data_AF-M0HD95-F1
#
_entry.id   AF-M0HD95-F1
#
_cell.length_a   1.000
_cell.length_b   1.000
_cell.length_c   1.000
_cell.angle_alpha   90.00
_cell.angle_beta   90.00
_cell.angle_gamma   90.00
#
_symmetry.space_group_name_H-M   'P 1'
#
loop_
_entity.id
_entity.type
_entity.pdbx_description
1 polymer ?
#
loop_
_entity_poly.entity_id
_entity_poly.type
_entity_poly.pdbx_seq_one_letter_code
_entity_poly.pdbx_strand_id
1 'polypeptide(L)'
;MEPRQGERGDQSVPEQTRLSLLTSNLRRLDRQACRAFVADLWAARGFETQVDGAVIRATRGGRRTTILPVSGQRRDRFRSSNPSVSGVEIDVVASFGTNNRGARLADEHDARHLDATALSEMLLYALDHNVADALCERHFGAPLDGLLPPLSTRTQYRIEYVRQRVSRVGRRVTSPVARGFRVGRNLVPDTPQTSRGVATLLVVALLVSGAAVALGLVDNPFDEDGHSGSNVAQTTAQSGDSAANQATAIPPDGTGRFGDTLVSPPMFPEEREQPPLEPVEAGELAGVPGVGPTGITNLTALSAAHQTSLENRSYTLWIDEYRPRDDDPNETRVQYDTDVTVDGDRYFVAENVEAGRTQVRLRAVYYDGTDWYVAERENGTERVRRIGGNTSAPSMEFDPGKRNESLVGQYLATLKTNVTGKVRSGTNTYYRIEGETRPTIGSDGLVRDYRFVAYVDKQGFVADAMVTYVHLTSDGPVRVQFEWTYGRLDETTLTPPPWAEEIETADDAPP
;
A
#
# COMPACT_ATOMS: atom_id res chain seq x y z
N MET A 1 0.41 25.04 -45.95
CA MET A 1 0.04 23.60 -45.98
C MET A 1 0.21 23.12 -44.56
N GLU A 2 -0.84 23.27 -43.75
CA GLU A 2 -0.85 22.96 -42.32
C GLU A 2 -0.69 21.45 -42.09
N PRO A 3 0.07 21.00 -41.07
CA PRO A 3 0.04 19.61 -40.68
C PRO A 3 -1.17 19.37 -39.78
N ARG A 4 -2.00 18.41 -40.19
CA ARG A 4 -3.09 17.86 -39.39
C ARG A 4 -2.53 17.34 -38.06
N GLN A 5 -3.07 17.84 -36.94
CA GLN A 5 -2.94 17.21 -35.62
C GLN A 5 -3.37 15.75 -35.75
N GLY A 6 -2.41 14.85 -35.64
CA GLY A 6 -2.64 13.42 -35.56
C GLY A 6 -3.28 13.09 -34.22
N GLU A 7 -4.46 12.48 -34.31
CA GLU A 7 -5.21 11.81 -33.26
C GLU A 7 -4.26 11.07 -32.29
N ARG A 8 -4.10 11.58 -31.06
CA ARG A 8 -3.76 10.69 -29.94
C ARG A 8 -4.97 9.78 -29.80
N GLY A 9 -4.83 8.55 -30.30
CA GLY A 9 -5.83 7.51 -30.14
C GLY A 9 -6.18 7.40 -28.67
N ASP A 10 -7.38 7.84 -28.34
CA ASP A 10 -8.03 7.65 -27.06
C ASP A 10 -8.11 6.14 -26.83
N GLN A 11 -7.18 5.61 -26.03
CA GLN A 11 -7.19 4.21 -25.64
C GLN A 11 -8.27 4.05 -24.58
N SER A 12 -9.53 4.09 -25.02
CA SER A 12 -10.69 3.82 -24.20
C SER A 12 -10.50 2.46 -23.54
N VAL A 13 -10.45 2.44 -22.20
CA VAL A 13 -10.34 1.22 -21.41
C VAL A 13 -11.50 0.29 -21.81
N PRO A 14 -11.24 -1.01 -22.10
CA PRO A 14 -12.29 -1.94 -22.47
C PRO A 14 -13.42 -1.93 -21.44
N GLU A 15 -14.66 -1.90 -21.91
CA GLU A 15 -15.88 -1.77 -21.09
C GLU A 15 -15.96 -2.81 -19.96
N GLN A 16 -15.59 -4.06 -20.25
CA GLN A 16 -15.50 -5.14 -19.25
C GLN A 16 -14.49 -4.84 -18.12
N THR A 17 -13.38 -4.18 -18.45
CA THR A 17 -12.38 -3.75 -17.47
C THR A 17 -12.95 -2.65 -16.59
N ARG A 18 -13.64 -1.66 -17.18
CA ARG A 18 -14.27 -0.57 -16.43
C ARG A 18 -15.33 -1.09 -15.44
N LEU A 19 -16.13 -2.06 -15.86
CA LEU A 19 -17.14 -2.70 -15.01
C LEU A 19 -16.53 -3.49 -13.84
N SER A 20 -15.43 -4.20 -14.09
CA SER A 20 -14.64 -4.91 -13.07
C SER A 20 -14.02 -3.96 -12.03
N LEU A 21 -13.48 -2.83 -12.49
CA LEU A 21 -12.89 -1.78 -11.65
C LEU A 21 -13.93 -1.15 -10.72
N LEU A 22 -15.08 -0.80 -11.26
CA LEU A 22 -16.21 -0.26 -10.49
C LEU A 22 -16.70 -1.25 -9.45
N THR A 23 -16.96 -2.49 -9.87
CA THR A 23 -17.41 -3.56 -8.97
C THR A 23 -16.45 -3.74 -7.80
N SER A 24 -15.15 -3.65 -8.06
CA SER A 24 -14.11 -3.80 -7.04
C SER A 24 -14.05 -2.61 -6.07
N ASN A 25 -14.23 -1.38 -6.56
CA ASN A 25 -14.28 -0.18 -5.71
C ASN A 25 -15.56 -0.13 -4.86
N LEU A 26 -16.71 -0.51 -5.44
CA LEU A 26 -17.98 -0.64 -4.73
C LEU A 26 -17.87 -1.61 -3.53
N ARG A 27 -17.19 -2.75 -3.70
CA ARG A 27 -16.97 -3.75 -2.64
C ARG A 27 -16.22 -3.20 -1.41
N ARG A 28 -15.46 -2.12 -1.55
CA ARG A 28 -14.63 -1.54 -0.49
C ARG A 28 -15.37 -0.53 0.36
N LEU A 29 -16.49 0.01 -0.10
CA LEU A 29 -17.27 0.98 0.66
C LEU A 29 -17.72 0.38 1.99
N ASP A 30 -17.49 1.12 3.07
CA ASP A 30 -18.09 0.80 4.36
C ASP A 30 -19.61 1.03 4.34
N ARG A 31 -20.30 0.70 5.43
CA ARG A 31 -21.75 0.82 5.52
C ARG A 31 -22.27 2.23 5.28
N GLN A 32 -21.57 3.26 5.77
CA GLN A 32 -22.00 4.65 5.63
C GLN A 32 -21.75 5.14 4.21
N ALA A 33 -20.57 4.87 3.66
CA ALA A 33 -20.20 5.24 2.30
C ALA A 33 -21.08 4.50 1.27
N CYS A 34 -21.38 3.22 1.49
CA CYS A 34 -22.32 2.43 0.69
C CYS A 34 -23.71 3.11 0.63
N ARG A 35 -24.27 3.48 1.78
CA ARG A 35 -25.56 4.16 1.85
C ARG A 35 -25.54 5.54 1.20
N ALA A 36 -24.47 6.32 1.41
CA ALA A 36 -24.31 7.61 0.75
C ALA A 36 -24.23 7.47 -0.78
N PHE A 37 -23.46 6.49 -1.27
CA PHE A 37 -23.34 6.19 -2.69
C PHE A 37 -24.68 5.79 -3.31
N VAL A 38 -25.45 4.88 -2.67
CA VAL A 38 -26.78 4.49 -3.18
C VAL A 38 -27.74 5.68 -3.20
N ALA A 39 -27.71 6.54 -2.18
CA ALA A 39 -28.57 7.71 -2.13
C ALA A 39 -28.24 8.70 -3.25
N ASP A 40 -26.97 8.96 -3.48
CA ASP A 40 -26.49 9.83 -4.55
C ASP A 40 -26.74 9.24 -5.94
N LEU A 41 -26.58 7.92 -6.11
CA LEU A 41 -26.86 7.21 -7.38
C LEU A 41 -28.34 7.31 -7.76
N TRP A 42 -29.26 7.15 -6.80
CA TRP A 42 -30.69 7.34 -7.08
C TRP A 42 -31.05 8.81 -7.29
N ALA A 43 -30.42 9.73 -6.56
CA ALA A 43 -30.61 11.16 -6.78
C ALA A 43 -30.19 11.58 -8.19
N ALA A 44 -29.04 11.10 -8.65
CA ALA A 44 -28.53 11.33 -10.00
C ALA A 44 -29.46 10.79 -11.10
N ARG A 45 -30.27 9.78 -10.79
CA ARG A 45 -31.32 9.25 -11.68
C ARG A 45 -32.63 10.03 -11.64
N GLY A 46 -32.65 11.17 -10.94
CA GLY A 46 -33.80 12.07 -10.84
C GLY A 46 -34.83 11.68 -9.78
N PHE A 47 -34.42 10.93 -8.75
CA PHE A 47 -35.26 10.69 -7.57
C PHE A 47 -34.93 11.70 -6.48
N GLU A 48 -35.93 12.13 -5.72
CA GLU A 48 -35.70 12.78 -4.43
C GLU A 48 -35.36 11.71 -3.41
N THR A 49 -34.15 11.76 -2.83
CA THR A 49 -33.67 10.73 -1.89
C THR A 49 -33.60 11.28 -0.46
N GLN A 50 -34.08 10.48 0.49
CA GLN A 50 -33.96 10.73 1.92
C GLN A 50 -33.41 9.48 2.61
N VAL A 51 -32.34 9.65 3.38
CA VAL A 51 -31.76 8.58 4.19
C VAL A 51 -32.51 8.49 5.52
N ASP A 52 -33.15 7.35 5.79
CA ASP A 52 -33.95 7.09 6.99
C ASP A 52 -33.39 5.87 7.71
N GLY A 53 -32.49 6.10 8.66
CA GLY A 53 -31.78 5.03 9.36
C GLY A 53 -30.99 4.14 8.39
N ALA A 54 -31.35 2.86 8.30
CA ALA A 54 -30.67 1.88 7.45
C ALA A 54 -31.18 1.87 5.99
N VAL A 55 -32.30 2.53 5.69
CA VAL A 55 -32.93 2.52 4.37
C VAL A 55 -32.83 3.89 3.70
N ILE A 56 -32.98 3.88 2.38
CA ILE A 56 -33.06 5.08 1.55
C ILE A 56 -34.43 5.10 0.91
N ARG A 57 -35.16 6.20 1.10
CA ARG A 57 -36.45 6.43 0.46
C ARG A 57 -36.22 7.31 -0.75
N ALA A 58 -36.48 6.78 -1.93
CA ALA A 58 -36.37 7.47 -3.20
C ALA A 58 -37.77 7.73 -3.77
N THR A 59 -38.09 8.97 -4.14
CA THR A 59 -39.40 9.34 -4.69
C THR A 59 -39.25 9.99 -6.06
N ARG A 60 -40.05 9.58 -7.05
CA ARG A 60 -40.10 10.22 -8.37
C ARG A 60 -41.50 10.12 -8.95
N GLY A 61 -42.11 11.26 -9.27
CA GLY A 61 -43.44 11.30 -9.88
C GLY A 61 -44.53 10.60 -9.06
N GLY A 62 -44.50 10.75 -7.73
CA GLY A 62 -45.45 10.10 -6.81
C GLY A 62 -45.19 8.62 -6.52
N ARG A 63 -44.26 7.97 -7.23
CA ARG A 63 -43.80 6.62 -6.92
C ARG A 63 -42.70 6.66 -5.87
N ARG A 64 -42.88 5.91 -4.77
CA ARG A 64 -41.90 5.73 -3.71
C ARG A 64 -41.18 4.39 -3.89
N THR A 65 -39.89 4.34 -3.58
CA THR A 65 -39.06 3.14 -3.58
C THR A 65 -38.17 3.17 -2.35
N THR A 66 -38.26 2.15 -1.50
CA THR A 66 -37.44 1.97 -0.32
C THR A 66 -36.30 1.01 -0.64
N ILE A 67 -35.07 1.47 -0.47
CA ILE A 67 -33.85 0.77 -0.84
C ILE A 67 -33.08 0.43 0.43
N LEU A 68 -32.64 -0.82 0.57
CA LEU A 68 -31.77 -1.28 1.64
C LEU A 68 -30.35 -1.50 1.10
N PRO A 69 -29.39 -0.61 1.41
CA PRO A 69 -27.98 -0.81 1.07
C PRO A 69 -27.35 -1.87 1.97
N VAL A 70 -26.66 -2.83 1.37
CA VAL A 70 -25.95 -3.91 2.05
C VAL A 70 -24.48 -3.86 1.66
N SER A 71 -23.64 -3.39 2.57
CA SER A 71 -22.18 -3.40 2.42
C SER A 71 -21.64 -4.83 2.36
N GLY A 72 -20.59 -5.01 1.55
CA GLY A 72 -19.91 -6.30 1.39
C GLY A 72 -18.87 -6.61 2.48
N GLN A 73 -18.51 -5.61 3.31
CA GLN A 73 -17.44 -5.76 4.28
C GLN A 73 -17.77 -6.81 5.36
N ARG A 74 -16.84 -7.73 5.60
CA ARG A 74 -16.96 -8.83 6.58
C ARG A 74 -17.25 -8.34 8.00
N ARG A 75 -16.77 -7.14 8.36
CA ARG A 75 -17.01 -6.50 9.66
C ARG A 75 -18.49 -6.29 9.98
N ASP A 76 -19.34 -6.10 8.97
CA ASP A 76 -20.79 -5.96 9.14
C ASP A 76 -21.52 -7.31 9.40
N ARG A 77 -20.82 -8.45 9.33
CA ARG A 77 -21.38 -9.77 9.67
C ARG A 77 -21.39 -10.02 11.18
N PHE A 78 -20.37 -9.56 11.89
CA PHE A 78 -20.17 -9.90 13.31
C PHE A 78 -20.77 -8.88 14.28
N ARG A 79 -21.01 -7.63 13.83
CA ARG A 79 -21.59 -6.56 14.67
C ARG A 79 -23.07 -6.28 14.42
N SER A 80 -23.65 -6.81 13.35
CA SER A 80 -25.03 -6.50 13.00
C SER A 80 -25.94 -7.65 13.43
N SER A 81 -26.68 -7.47 14.52
CA SER A 81 -28.10 -7.82 14.47
C SER A 81 -28.63 -7.25 13.15
N ASN A 82 -29.40 -8.03 12.37
CA ASN A 82 -30.02 -7.51 11.16
C ASN A 82 -30.57 -6.12 11.51
N PRO A 83 -30.25 -5.05 10.73
CA PRO A 83 -30.84 -3.75 11.01
C PRO A 83 -32.32 -4.02 11.21
N SER A 84 -32.89 -3.62 12.35
CA SER A 84 -34.28 -3.95 12.64
C SER A 84 -35.14 -3.09 11.73
N VAL A 85 -35.29 -3.53 10.48
CA VAL A 85 -36.16 -2.93 9.47
C VAL A 85 -37.55 -3.52 9.63
N SER A 86 -37.95 -3.77 10.88
CA SER A 86 -39.25 -4.33 11.21
C SER A 86 -40.31 -3.27 10.93
N GLY A 87 -41.25 -3.59 10.03
CA GLY A 87 -42.38 -2.73 9.68
C GLY A 87 -42.12 -1.75 8.52
N VAL A 88 -40.99 -1.84 7.83
CA VAL A 88 -40.75 -1.08 6.59
C VAL A 88 -40.70 -2.04 5.41
N GLU A 89 -41.57 -1.83 4.42
CA GLU A 89 -41.57 -2.55 3.15
C GLU A 89 -40.34 -2.15 2.33
N ILE A 90 -39.59 -3.14 1.84
CA ILE A 90 -38.35 -2.94 1.08
C ILE A 90 -38.60 -3.35 -0.36
N ASP A 91 -38.45 -2.38 -1.27
CA ASP A 91 -38.65 -2.60 -2.71
C ASP A 91 -37.37 -3.12 -3.38
N VAL A 92 -36.20 -2.68 -2.87
CA VAL A 92 -34.89 -2.95 -3.47
C VAL A 92 -33.85 -3.23 -2.40
N VAL A 93 -33.05 -4.27 -2.60
CA VAL A 93 -31.84 -4.55 -1.82
C VAL A 93 -30.61 -4.33 -2.70
N ALA A 94 -29.79 -3.33 -2.38
CA ALA A 94 -28.59 -2.97 -3.13
C ALA A 94 -27.34 -3.50 -2.42
N SER A 95 -26.73 -4.57 -2.92
CA SER A 95 -25.63 -5.26 -2.26
C SER A 95 -24.29 -5.09 -2.97
N PHE A 96 -23.26 -4.79 -2.19
CA PHE A 96 -21.94 -4.46 -2.70
C PHE A 96 -20.97 -5.65 -2.57
N GLY A 97 -21.30 -6.67 -1.78
CA GLY A 97 -20.46 -7.86 -1.55
C GLY A 97 -20.71 -9.03 -2.50
N THR A 98 -19.81 -10.02 -2.47
CA THR A 98 -19.94 -11.32 -3.18
C THR A 98 -20.75 -12.35 -2.40
N ASN A 99 -21.12 -12.06 -1.15
CA ASN A 99 -21.86 -13.00 -0.34
C ASN A 99 -23.35 -13.01 -0.70
N ASN A 100 -23.99 -14.16 -0.49
CA ASN A 100 -25.44 -14.33 -0.71
C ASN A 100 -26.32 -13.55 0.29
N ARG A 101 -25.76 -12.60 1.05
CA ARG A 101 -26.52 -11.82 2.05
C ARG A 101 -27.54 -10.90 1.39
N GLY A 102 -27.13 -10.19 0.34
CA GLY A 102 -28.02 -9.30 -0.41
C GLY A 102 -29.19 -10.07 -1.01
N ALA A 103 -28.90 -11.20 -1.68
CA ALA A 103 -29.92 -12.07 -2.25
C ALA A 103 -30.88 -12.62 -1.19
N ARG A 104 -30.37 -13.14 -0.07
CA ARG A 104 -31.22 -13.65 1.02
C ARG A 104 -32.13 -12.57 1.62
N LEU A 105 -31.61 -11.36 1.82
CA LEU A 105 -32.42 -10.23 2.31
C LEU A 105 -33.46 -9.81 1.27
N ALA A 106 -33.13 -9.88 -0.02
CA ALA A 106 -34.08 -9.60 -1.07
C ALA A 106 -35.23 -10.63 -1.05
N ASP A 107 -34.90 -11.92 -0.95
CA ASP A 107 -35.88 -13.00 -0.83
C ASP A 107 -36.74 -12.87 0.44
N GLU A 108 -36.15 -12.51 1.58
CA GLU A 108 -36.83 -12.30 2.87
C GLU A 108 -37.87 -11.18 2.80
N HIS A 109 -37.63 -10.16 1.97
CA HIS A 109 -38.50 -8.99 1.83
C HIS A 109 -39.32 -8.99 0.53
N ASP A 110 -39.29 -10.05 -0.28
CA ASP A 110 -39.86 -10.08 -1.65
C ASP A 110 -39.42 -8.88 -2.51
N ALA A 111 -38.17 -8.46 -2.32
CA ALA A 111 -37.59 -7.26 -2.89
C ALA A 111 -36.74 -7.57 -4.13
N ARG A 112 -36.54 -6.57 -4.99
CA ARG A 112 -35.59 -6.68 -6.10
C ARG A 112 -34.15 -6.64 -5.60
N HIS A 113 -33.35 -7.65 -5.91
CA HIS A 113 -31.92 -7.65 -5.64
C HIS A 113 -31.14 -6.89 -6.74
N LEU A 114 -30.26 -5.98 -6.32
CA LEU A 114 -29.25 -5.33 -7.18
C LEU A 114 -27.88 -5.63 -6.60
N ASP A 115 -27.06 -6.39 -7.33
CA ASP A 115 -25.69 -6.69 -6.95
C ASP A 115 -24.72 -5.58 -7.40
N ALA A 116 -23.43 -5.74 -7.06
CA ALA A 116 -22.40 -4.77 -7.41
C ALA A 116 -22.22 -4.61 -8.94
N THR A 117 -22.51 -5.67 -9.70
CA THR A 117 -22.50 -5.66 -11.17
C THR A 117 -23.63 -4.76 -11.69
N ALA A 118 -24.87 -4.99 -11.25
CA ALA A 118 -26.03 -4.20 -11.65
C ALA A 118 -25.89 -2.73 -11.22
N LEU A 119 -25.29 -2.44 -10.07
CA LEU A 119 -24.99 -1.08 -9.64
C LEU A 119 -23.93 -0.41 -10.51
N SER A 120 -22.90 -1.16 -10.95
CA SER A 120 -21.90 -0.68 -11.91
C SER A 120 -22.53 -0.37 -13.26
N GLU A 121 -23.39 -1.25 -13.77
CA GLU A 121 -24.16 -1.02 -15.00
C GLU A 121 -25.07 0.20 -14.89
N MET A 122 -25.76 0.37 -13.75
CA MET A 122 -26.57 1.57 -13.50
C MET A 122 -25.71 2.84 -13.56
N LEU A 123 -24.51 2.81 -12.99
CA LEU A 123 -23.62 3.96 -13.02
C LEU A 123 -23.11 4.26 -14.44
N LEU A 124 -22.86 3.23 -15.25
CA LEU A 124 -22.35 3.38 -16.63
C LEU A 124 -23.42 3.76 -17.66
N TYR A 125 -24.63 3.21 -17.55
CA TYR A 125 -25.64 3.31 -18.61
C TYR A 125 -26.91 4.05 -18.20
N ALA A 126 -27.18 4.20 -16.90
CA ALA A 126 -28.38 4.90 -16.42
C ALA A 126 -28.11 6.37 -16.07
N LEU A 127 -26.86 6.83 -16.21
CA LEU A 127 -26.42 8.20 -15.93
C LEU A 127 -25.66 8.79 -17.11
N ASP A 128 -25.63 10.12 -17.18
CA ASP A 128 -24.69 10.84 -18.05
C ASP A 128 -23.25 10.59 -17.58
N HIS A 129 -22.31 10.52 -18.52
CA HIS A 129 -20.90 10.23 -18.22
C HIS A 129 -20.29 11.21 -17.22
N ASN A 130 -20.57 12.51 -17.34
CA ASN A 130 -20.03 13.52 -16.41
C ASN A 130 -20.62 13.37 -15.00
N VAL A 131 -21.87 12.93 -14.90
CA VAL A 131 -22.54 12.66 -13.62
C VAL A 131 -21.96 11.40 -12.98
N ALA A 132 -21.72 10.36 -13.78
CA ALA A 132 -21.04 9.14 -13.34
C ALA A 132 -19.62 9.45 -12.84
N ASP A 133 -18.85 10.26 -13.57
CA ASP A 133 -17.52 10.74 -13.16
C ASP A 133 -17.57 11.47 -11.82
N ALA A 134 -18.48 12.44 -11.67
CA ALA A 134 -18.62 13.21 -10.44
C ALA A 134 -19.01 12.32 -9.24
N LEU A 135 -19.84 11.29 -9.47
CA LEU A 135 -20.15 10.29 -8.44
C LEU A 135 -18.94 9.45 -8.08
N CYS A 136 -18.19 8.98 -9.08
CA CYS A 136 -16.97 8.21 -8.87
C CYS A 136 -15.92 9.01 -8.11
N GLU A 137 -15.68 10.26 -8.49
CA GLU A 137 -14.71 11.13 -7.85
C GLU A 137 -15.10 11.39 -6.38
N ARG A 138 -16.39 11.61 -6.11
CA ARG A 138 -16.90 11.82 -4.75
C ARG A 138 -16.75 10.61 -3.84
N HIS A 139 -17.08 9.42 -4.34
CA HIS A 139 -17.21 8.20 -3.51
C HIS A 139 -15.98 7.29 -3.56
N PHE A 140 -15.19 7.36 -4.63
CA PHE A 140 -14.00 6.53 -4.85
C PHE A 140 -12.70 7.35 -4.94
N GLY A 141 -12.77 8.67 -5.01
CA GLY A 141 -11.60 9.55 -5.05
C GLY A 141 -10.96 9.72 -6.43
N ALA A 142 -11.58 9.18 -7.49
CA ALA A 142 -11.14 9.37 -8.87
C ALA A 142 -12.31 9.29 -9.85
N PRO A 143 -12.25 9.99 -11.01
CA PRO A 143 -13.27 9.88 -12.07
C PRO A 143 -13.27 8.46 -12.65
N LEU A 144 -14.30 8.11 -13.41
CA LEU A 144 -14.55 6.77 -13.96
C LEU A 144 -13.33 6.21 -14.70
N ASP A 145 -12.65 7.05 -15.48
CA ASP A 145 -11.46 6.68 -16.25
C ASP A 145 -10.15 6.79 -15.45
N GLY A 146 -10.18 7.48 -14.31
CA GLY A 146 -9.10 7.53 -13.33
C GLY A 146 -9.19 6.44 -12.27
N LEU A 147 -10.25 5.61 -12.28
CA LEU A 147 -10.42 4.56 -11.30
C LEU A 147 -9.32 3.52 -11.44
N LEU A 148 -8.53 3.42 -10.39
CA LEU A 148 -7.43 2.48 -10.33
C LEU A 148 -7.95 1.10 -9.91
N PRO A 149 -7.41 0.02 -10.50
CA PRO A 149 -7.68 -1.31 -9.96
C PRO A 149 -7.19 -1.37 -8.52
N PRO A 150 -7.89 -2.12 -7.65
CA PRO A 150 -7.34 -2.45 -6.33
C PRO A 150 -5.91 -2.96 -6.49
N LEU A 151 -5.02 -2.66 -5.53
CA LEU A 151 -3.61 -3.07 -5.59
C LEU A 151 -3.47 -4.57 -5.86
N SER A 152 -4.28 -5.42 -5.21
CA SER A 152 -4.33 -6.87 -5.47
C SER A 152 -4.72 -7.26 -6.90
N THR A 153 -5.59 -6.46 -7.53
CA THR A 153 -6.05 -6.64 -8.91
C THR A 153 -5.04 -6.06 -9.89
N ARG A 154 -4.26 -5.03 -9.50
CA ARG A 154 -3.05 -4.62 -10.23
C ARG A 154 -2.01 -5.74 -10.20
N THR A 155 -1.87 -6.48 -9.10
CA THR A 155 -1.00 -7.66 -9.00
C THR A 155 -1.48 -8.77 -9.95
N GLN A 156 -2.77 -9.12 -9.92
CA GLN A 156 -3.36 -10.14 -10.82
C GLN A 156 -3.37 -9.73 -12.31
N TYR A 157 -3.76 -8.49 -12.65
CA TYR A 157 -3.72 -8.02 -14.04
C TYR A 157 -2.30 -7.80 -14.54
N ARG A 158 -1.31 -7.48 -13.70
CA ARG A 158 0.11 -7.45 -14.10
C ARG A 158 0.64 -8.84 -14.41
N ILE A 159 0.24 -9.85 -13.63
CA ILE A 159 0.54 -11.26 -13.89
C ILE A 159 -0.08 -11.72 -15.23
N GLU A 160 -1.32 -11.29 -15.52
CA GLU A 160 -2.01 -11.62 -16.79
C GLU A 160 -1.53 -10.79 -18.00
N TYR A 161 -1.01 -9.57 -17.81
CA TYR A 161 -0.45 -8.75 -18.90
C TYR A 161 0.87 -9.33 -19.44
N VAL A 162 1.70 -9.90 -18.54
CA VAL A 162 2.90 -10.69 -18.90
C VAL A 162 2.51 -11.90 -19.76
N ARG A 163 1.36 -12.52 -19.50
CA ARG A 163 0.83 -13.66 -20.26
C ARG A 163 0.50 -13.32 -21.72
N GLN A 164 -0.01 -12.12 -21.99
CA GLN A 164 -0.43 -11.74 -23.35
C GLN A 164 0.73 -11.30 -24.25
N ARG A 165 1.83 -10.77 -23.71
CA ARG A 165 2.94 -10.26 -24.52
C ARG A 165 3.90 -11.36 -24.99
N VAL A 166 4.10 -12.42 -24.19
CA VAL A 166 4.94 -13.59 -24.55
C VAL A 166 4.37 -14.35 -25.76
N SER A 167 3.05 -14.36 -25.94
CA SER A 167 2.42 -15.00 -27.12
C SER A 167 2.59 -14.22 -28.43
N ARG A 168 2.91 -12.91 -28.38
CA ARG A 168 3.10 -12.08 -29.59
C ARG A 168 4.55 -11.99 -30.05
N VAL A 169 5.51 -12.09 -29.14
CA VAL A 169 6.95 -12.02 -29.48
C VAL A 169 7.45 -13.33 -30.10
N GLY A 170 6.85 -14.48 -29.76
CA GLY A 170 7.15 -15.77 -30.40
C GLY A 170 6.77 -15.90 -31.89
N ARG A 171 6.16 -14.87 -32.50
CA ARG A 171 5.71 -14.90 -33.91
C ARG A 171 6.38 -13.89 -34.85
N ARG A 172 7.40 -13.14 -34.40
CA ARG A 172 8.13 -12.20 -35.27
C ARG A 172 9.63 -12.26 -35.06
N VAL A 173 10.23 -13.41 -35.36
CA VAL A 173 11.67 -13.48 -35.67
C VAL A 173 11.87 -14.34 -36.91
N THR A 174 11.39 -13.85 -38.05
CA THR A 174 11.88 -14.24 -39.38
C THR A 174 11.61 -13.10 -40.36
N SER A 175 12.48 -12.07 -40.37
CA SER A 175 12.90 -11.38 -41.60
C SER A 175 13.97 -10.33 -41.32
N PRO A 176 15.04 -10.24 -42.13
CA PRO A 176 16.06 -9.21 -42.03
C PRO A 176 15.79 -8.09 -43.05
N VAL A 177 15.87 -6.82 -42.65
CA VAL A 177 16.06 -5.72 -43.61
C VAL A 177 17.00 -4.66 -43.04
N ALA A 178 17.95 -4.30 -43.90
CA ALA A 178 18.98 -3.29 -43.78
C ALA A 178 18.49 -1.85 -44.03
N ARG A 179 19.39 -0.89 -43.76
CA ARG A 179 19.37 0.56 -44.09
C ARG A 179 18.35 1.37 -43.28
N GLY A 180 18.66 2.54 -42.73
CA GLY A 180 19.67 3.57 -43.01
C GLY A 180 18.98 4.93 -42.88
N PHE A 181 19.75 6.02 -42.66
CA PHE A 181 19.35 7.44 -42.47
C PHE A 181 19.01 7.87 -41.04
N ARG A 182 19.21 9.13 -40.64
CA ARG A 182 20.25 10.17 -40.84
C ARG A 182 19.83 11.30 -39.90
N VAL A 183 20.83 11.96 -39.31
CA VAL A 183 20.79 13.11 -38.41
C VAL A 183 20.10 14.35 -38.99
N GLY A 184 19.43 15.13 -38.13
CA GLY A 184 19.16 16.58 -38.28
C GLY A 184 18.24 17.10 -37.15
N ARG A 185 18.75 17.63 -36.04
CA ARG A 185 19.18 19.03 -35.69
C ARG A 185 18.07 20.10 -35.62
N ASN A 186 17.86 20.56 -34.36
CA ASN A 186 17.61 21.91 -33.83
C ASN A 186 16.26 22.65 -34.08
N LEU A 187 15.56 23.06 -33.00
CA LEU A 187 15.58 24.44 -32.43
C LEU A 187 14.61 24.63 -31.24
N VAL A 188 15.01 25.59 -30.40
CA VAL A 188 14.62 25.99 -29.02
C VAL A 188 13.41 26.97 -29.01
N PRO A 189 12.75 27.21 -27.85
CA PRO A 189 11.35 27.64 -27.75
C PRO A 189 11.16 29.11 -27.32
N ASP A 190 9.91 29.59 -27.38
CA ASP A 190 9.46 30.83 -26.72
C ASP A 190 8.35 30.54 -25.70
N THR A 191 8.53 31.09 -24.49
CA THR A 191 7.54 31.20 -23.39
C THR A 191 6.98 32.63 -23.34
N PRO A 192 5.80 32.84 -22.73
CA PRO A 192 5.75 33.65 -21.48
C PRO A 192 4.72 33.11 -20.45
N GLN A 193 5.08 33.00 -19.17
CA GLN A 193 4.96 33.99 -18.07
C GLN A 193 3.57 34.17 -17.40
N THR A 194 3.51 33.63 -16.18
CA THR A 194 3.01 34.21 -14.90
C THR A 194 1.53 34.57 -14.70
N SER A 195 0.94 34.01 -13.64
CA SER A 195 0.45 34.84 -12.51
C SER A 195 0.40 34.05 -11.19
N ARG A 196 0.72 34.78 -10.11
CA ARG A 196 0.90 34.34 -8.73
C ARG A 196 -0.43 34.32 -7.98
N GLY A 197 -0.60 33.36 -7.07
CA GLY A 197 -1.58 33.39 -5.98
C GLY A 197 -1.03 32.61 -4.79
N VAL A 198 -0.58 33.34 -3.77
CA VAL A 198 0.04 32.81 -2.54
C VAL A 198 -1.06 32.34 -1.58
N ALA A 199 -0.96 31.12 -1.07
CA ALA A 199 -1.63 30.67 0.15
C ALA A 199 -0.59 30.01 1.06
N THR A 200 -0.26 30.68 2.15
CA THR A 200 0.69 30.24 3.17
C THR A 200 0.01 29.21 4.06
N LEU A 201 0.53 27.99 4.11
CA LEU A 201 0.11 26.95 5.04
C LEU A 201 1.35 26.52 5.84
N LEU A 202 1.34 26.86 7.13
CA LEU A 202 2.35 26.48 8.11
C LEU A 202 2.27 24.96 8.32
N VAL A 203 3.34 24.24 7.96
CA VAL A 203 3.48 22.80 8.21
C VAL A 203 4.65 22.62 9.17
N VAL A 204 4.34 22.18 10.38
CA VAL A 204 5.31 21.57 11.30
C VAL A 204 5.37 20.10 10.90
N ALA A 205 6.49 19.67 10.32
CA ALA A 205 6.68 18.32 9.82
C ALA A 205 7.20 17.39 10.94
N LEU A 206 6.52 16.25 11.09
CA LEU A 206 6.76 15.21 12.07
C LEU A 206 7.66 14.09 11.51
N LEU A 207 8.35 13.49 12.48
CA LEU A 207 9.26 12.35 12.45
C LEU A 207 8.59 11.07 11.91
N VAL A 208 8.93 10.63 10.68
CA VAL A 208 8.73 9.22 10.26
C VAL A 208 9.81 8.69 9.31
N SER A 209 10.62 9.52 8.66
CA SER A 209 11.68 9.03 7.75
C SER A 209 13.04 9.62 8.10
N GLY A 210 13.92 8.84 8.76
CA GLY A 210 15.40 9.00 8.78
C GLY A 210 16.05 10.33 9.22
N ALA A 211 15.33 11.44 9.40
CA ALA A 211 15.91 12.77 9.57
C ALA A 211 16.25 13.14 11.02
N ALA A 212 15.82 12.36 12.01
CA ALA A 212 16.11 12.62 13.43
C ALA A 212 17.56 12.31 13.83
N VAL A 213 18.22 11.42 13.11
CA VAL A 213 19.58 10.94 13.43
C VAL A 213 20.63 12.03 13.18
N ALA A 214 20.35 12.98 12.28
CA ALA A 214 21.30 14.06 11.94
C ALA A 214 21.43 15.17 13.01
N LEU A 215 20.64 15.14 14.09
CA LEU A 215 20.62 16.18 15.14
C LEU A 215 21.07 15.71 16.54
N GLY A 216 21.60 14.49 16.70
CA GLY A 216 22.35 14.07 17.89
C GLY A 216 21.56 14.04 19.21
N LEU A 217 20.25 13.76 19.17
CA LEU A 217 19.39 13.73 20.37
C LEU A 217 18.87 12.33 20.77
N VAL A 218 19.18 11.27 20.00
CA VAL A 218 18.98 9.84 20.33
C VAL A 218 20.06 9.02 19.62
N ASP A 219 20.60 7.97 20.26
CA ASP A 219 21.59 7.06 19.66
C ASP A 219 20.99 6.24 18.50
N ASN A 220 21.76 6.11 17.42
CA ASN A 220 21.39 5.41 16.20
C ASN A 220 21.55 3.88 16.40
N PRO A 221 20.52 3.04 16.18
CA PRO A 221 20.62 1.59 16.37
C PRO A 221 21.37 0.86 15.23
N PHE A 222 22.01 1.58 14.30
CA PHE A 222 22.65 1.03 13.10
C PHE A 222 24.18 1.22 13.02
N ASP A 223 24.85 1.59 14.12
CA ASP A 223 26.32 1.60 14.19
C ASP A 223 26.84 0.35 14.91
N GLU A 224 27.19 -0.67 14.14
CA GLU A 224 28.00 -1.80 14.62
C GLU A 224 29.21 -1.97 13.70
N ASP A 225 30.15 -1.01 13.75
CA ASP A 225 31.51 -1.19 13.23
C ASP A 225 32.53 -1.12 14.36
N GLY A 226 33.15 -2.27 14.59
CA GLY A 226 34.11 -2.53 15.65
C GLY A 226 35.36 -1.66 15.56
N HIS A 227 35.55 -0.81 16.56
CA HIS A 227 36.89 -0.35 16.93
C HIS A 227 37.46 -1.28 18.00
N SER A 228 38.35 -2.17 17.52
CA SER A 228 39.23 -2.97 18.35
C SER A 228 40.22 -2.07 19.09
N GLY A 229 39.83 -1.64 20.28
CA GLY A 229 40.67 -0.93 21.24
C GLY A 229 41.14 -1.87 22.33
N SER A 230 42.26 -2.53 22.09
CA SER A 230 43.04 -3.24 23.11
C SER A 230 43.30 -2.32 24.31
N ASN A 231 42.81 -2.68 25.50
CA ASN A 231 43.54 -2.46 26.76
C ASN A 231 43.13 -3.50 27.81
N VAL A 232 44.01 -4.48 27.94
CA VAL A 232 44.13 -5.39 29.07
C VAL A 232 44.74 -4.62 30.24
N ALA A 233 44.03 -4.49 31.35
CA ALA A 233 44.63 -4.55 32.69
C ALA A 233 43.57 -4.91 33.72
N GLN A 234 43.79 -6.08 34.29
CA GLN A 234 42.96 -6.82 35.21
C GLN A 234 43.18 -6.35 36.66
N THR A 235 42.10 -6.41 37.44
CA THR A 235 42.06 -6.89 38.83
C THR A 235 42.60 -5.98 39.94
N THR A 236 41.69 -5.54 40.80
CA THR A 236 41.96 -5.53 42.24
C THR A 236 40.69 -5.90 43.00
N ALA A 237 40.84 -6.93 43.84
CA ALA A 237 39.81 -7.47 44.70
C ALA A 237 39.48 -6.51 45.85
N GLN A 238 38.22 -6.48 46.29
CA GLN A 238 37.96 -6.28 47.70
C GLN A 238 36.67 -6.98 48.15
N SER A 239 36.91 -7.99 49.00
CA SER A 239 35.96 -8.71 49.81
C SER A 239 35.41 -7.81 50.93
N GLY A 240 34.14 -8.02 51.30
CA GLY A 240 33.50 -7.31 52.40
C GLY A 240 32.12 -7.87 52.72
N ASP A 241 32.09 -8.98 53.46
CA ASP A 241 30.93 -9.44 54.23
C ASP A 241 30.44 -8.36 55.21
N SER A 242 29.12 -8.17 55.32
CA SER A 242 28.44 -7.98 56.60
C SER A 242 26.92 -8.06 56.47
N ALA A 243 26.34 -8.62 57.52
CA ALA A 243 25.03 -9.23 57.59
C ALA A 243 23.87 -8.28 57.98
N ALA A 244 22.68 -8.82 57.75
CA ALA A 244 21.48 -8.77 58.60
C ALA A 244 20.54 -7.55 58.57
N ASN A 245 19.26 -7.92 58.39
CA ASN A 245 18.04 -7.32 58.95
C ASN A 245 17.58 -5.97 58.43
N GLN A 246 16.52 -5.99 57.61
CA GLN A 246 15.17 -5.73 58.13
C GLN A 246 14.11 -5.97 57.05
N ALA A 247 13.27 -6.98 57.31
CA ALA A 247 11.99 -7.13 56.67
C ALA A 247 11.07 -5.99 57.14
N THR A 248 10.57 -5.19 56.21
CA THR A 248 9.39 -4.34 56.43
C THR A 248 8.30 -4.84 55.50
N ALA A 249 7.34 -5.53 56.09
CA ALA A 249 6.08 -5.89 55.46
C ALA A 249 5.27 -4.62 55.17
N ILE A 250 4.76 -4.51 53.95
CA ILE A 250 3.74 -3.53 53.55
C ILE A 250 2.49 -4.35 53.16
N PRO A 251 1.29 -3.95 53.64
CA PRO A 251 0.11 -4.82 53.70
C PRO A 251 -0.52 -5.12 52.32
N PRO A 252 -1.19 -6.28 52.18
CA PRO A 252 -1.95 -6.61 50.99
C PRO A 252 -3.37 -6.07 51.15
N ASP A 253 -3.62 -4.82 50.77
CA ASP A 253 -5.00 -4.39 50.52
C ASP A 253 -5.03 -3.17 49.59
N GLY A 254 -5.41 -3.46 48.36
CA GLY A 254 -5.49 -2.51 47.26
C GLY A 254 -6.12 -3.20 46.07
N THR A 255 -7.33 -3.73 46.26
CA THR A 255 -8.24 -4.19 45.21
C THR A 255 -8.71 -2.99 44.38
N GLY A 256 -7.77 -2.35 43.70
CA GLY A 256 -7.99 -1.42 42.61
C GLY A 256 -8.42 -2.21 41.39
N ARG A 257 -9.72 -2.49 41.35
CA ARG A 257 -10.45 -3.07 40.23
C ARG A 257 -10.35 -2.11 39.04
N PHE A 258 -9.23 -2.13 38.32
CA PHE A 258 -9.18 -1.65 36.95
C PHE A 258 -10.12 -2.57 36.18
N GLY A 259 -11.27 -2.03 35.81
CA GLY A 259 -12.28 -2.78 35.09
C GLY A 259 -11.65 -3.39 33.85
N ASP A 260 -11.71 -4.72 33.78
CA ASP A 260 -11.73 -5.49 32.54
C ASP A 260 -12.93 -5.01 31.69
N THR A 261 -12.86 -3.77 31.21
CA THR A 261 -13.55 -3.42 29.98
C THR A 261 -12.66 -4.00 28.90
N LEU A 262 -12.83 -5.29 28.65
CA LEU A 262 -12.39 -5.94 27.42
C LEU A 262 -13.11 -5.21 26.30
N VAL A 263 -12.55 -4.07 25.87
CA VAL A 263 -12.88 -3.43 24.60
C VAL A 263 -12.58 -4.50 23.57
N SER A 264 -13.64 -5.18 23.13
CA SER A 264 -13.53 -6.19 22.09
C SER A 264 -12.82 -5.52 20.91
N PRO A 265 -11.61 -6.00 20.54
CA PRO A 265 -10.78 -5.29 19.59
C PRO A 265 -11.56 -5.14 18.28
N PRO A 266 -11.49 -3.99 17.59
CA PRO A 266 -12.04 -3.88 16.26
C PRO A 266 -11.29 -4.87 15.35
N MET A 267 -11.91 -6.03 15.13
CA MET A 267 -11.49 -7.11 14.22
C MET A 267 -10.99 -6.50 12.93
N PHE A 268 -9.81 -6.87 12.42
CA PHE A 268 -9.35 -6.51 11.08
C PHE A 268 -10.40 -6.91 10.01
N PRO A 269 -10.33 -6.44 8.76
CA PRO A 269 -10.98 -7.16 7.69
C PRO A 269 -10.31 -8.55 7.60
N GLU A 270 -10.85 -9.53 8.32
CA GLU A 270 -10.45 -10.93 8.23
C GLU A 270 -10.58 -11.40 6.79
N GLU A 271 -9.48 -11.94 6.26
CA GLU A 271 -9.40 -12.76 5.05
C GLU A 271 -10.33 -12.32 3.92
N ARG A 272 -9.79 -11.51 3.00
CA ARG A 272 -10.25 -11.49 1.61
C ARG A 272 -10.36 -12.94 1.13
N GLU A 273 -11.38 -13.29 0.33
CA GLU A 273 -11.45 -14.59 -0.34
C GLU A 273 -10.18 -14.75 -1.20
N GLN A 274 -9.16 -15.36 -0.61
CA GLN A 274 -7.91 -15.65 -1.29
C GLN A 274 -8.25 -16.69 -2.37
N PRO A 275 -7.66 -16.59 -3.57
CA PRO A 275 -7.79 -17.64 -4.56
C PRO A 275 -7.46 -18.98 -3.88
N PRO A 276 -8.22 -20.05 -4.15
CA PRO A 276 -7.99 -21.33 -3.51
C PRO A 276 -6.52 -21.71 -3.69
N LEU A 277 -5.82 -21.87 -2.57
CA LEU A 277 -4.42 -22.24 -2.57
C LEU A 277 -4.31 -23.69 -3.00
N GLU A 278 -3.36 -23.97 -3.88
CA GLU A 278 -2.99 -25.34 -4.16
C GLU A 278 -2.17 -25.90 -2.99
N PRO A 279 -2.35 -27.18 -2.64
CA PRO A 279 -1.49 -27.81 -1.66
C PRO A 279 -0.04 -27.85 -2.16
N VAL A 280 0.91 -27.76 -1.22
CA VAL A 280 2.33 -27.93 -1.51
C VAL A 280 2.67 -29.42 -1.51
N GLU A 281 3.25 -29.91 -2.60
CA GLU A 281 3.59 -31.33 -2.71
C GLU A 281 4.88 -31.64 -1.94
N ALA A 282 5.01 -32.88 -1.46
CA ALA A 282 6.20 -33.30 -0.74
C ALA A 282 7.47 -33.13 -1.61
N GLY A 283 8.47 -32.42 -1.07
CA GLY A 283 9.74 -32.17 -1.75
C GLY A 283 9.77 -30.91 -2.63
N GLU A 284 8.64 -30.24 -2.89
CA GLU A 284 8.64 -29.00 -3.68
C GLU A 284 9.47 -27.88 -3.05
N LEU A 285 9.52 -27.84 -1.73
CA LEU A 285 10.27 -26.83 -0.97
C LEU A 285 11.76 -27.16 -0.81
N ALA A 286 12.22 -28.35 -1.21
CA ALA A 286 13.59 -28.79 -0.97
C ALA A 286 14.66 -27.91 -1.66
N GLY A 287 14.26 -27.17 -2.69
CA GLY A 287 15.14 -26.23 -3.41
C GLY A 287 14.91 -24.75 -3.09
N VAL A 288 13.97 -24.42 -2.19
CA VAL A 288 13.63 -23.02 -1.89
C VAL A 288 14.55 -22.51 -0.78
N PRO A 289 15.42 -21.51 -1.05
CA PRO A 289 16.37 -21.05 -0.05
C PRO A 289 15.69 -20.56 1.22
N GLY A 290 16.07 -21.14 2.36
CA GLY A 290 15.57 -20.72 3.68
C GLY A 290 14.12 -21.10 4.00
N VAL A 291 13.43 -21.86 3.13
CA VAL A 291 12.03 -22.28 3.32
C VAL A 291 11.95 -23.81 3.34
N GLY A 292 11.22 -24.35 4.30
CA GLY A 292 10.91 -25.77 4.42
C GLY A 292 9.41 -26.02 4.66
N PRO A 293 8.99 -27.29 4.82
CA PRO A 293 7.59 -27.67 4.98
C PRO A 293 6.87 -26.98 6.15
N THR A 294 7.61 -26.55 7.17
CA THR A 294 7.10 -25.86 8.36
C THR A 294 7.31 -24.35 8.32
N GLY A 295 7.58 -23.75 7.16
CA GLY A 295 7.81 -22.31 7.00
C GLY A 295 9.29 -21.94 6.83
N ILE A 296 9.70 -20.79 7.36
CA ILE A 296 11.06 -20.26 7.24
C ILE A 296 11.99 -21.02 8.19
N THR A 297 12.96 -21.73 7.63
CA THR A 297 13.94 -22.54 8.37
C THR A 297 15.29 -21.84 8.52
N ASN A 298 15.61 -20.90 7.61
CA ASN A 298 16.81 -20.09 7.66
C ASN A 298 16.53 -18.72 7.03
N LEU A 299 16.24 -17.73 7.88
CA LEU A 299 15.89 -16.38 7.43
C LEU A 299 17.03 -15.71 6.65
N THR A 300 18.28 -15.88 7.12
CA THR A 300 19.45 -15.30 6.45
C THR A 300 19.59 -15.84 5.03
N ALA A 301 19.37 -17.15 4.83
CA ALA A 301 19.41 -17.74 3.49
C ALA A 301 18.27 -17.24 2.59
N LEU A 302 17.06 -17.04 3.13
CA LEU A 302 15.94 -16.47 2.39
C LEU A 302 16.20 -15.00 2.00
N SER A 303 16.72 -14.20 2.93
CA SER A 303 17.06 -12.79 2.71
C SER A 303 18.13 -12.63 1.64
N ALA A 304 19.21 -13.39 1.72
CA ALA A 304 20.27 -13.39 0.71
C ALA A 304 19.74 -13.83 -0.67
N ALA A 305 18.91 -14.87 -0.72
CA ALA A 305 18.32 -15.33 -1.99
C ALA A 305 17.36 -14.30 -2.60
N HIS A 306 16.61 -13.57 -1.78
CA HIS A 306 15.78 -12.45 -2.22
C HIS A 306 16.64 -11.33 -2.83
N GLN A 307 17.73 -10.94 -2.16
CA GLN A 307 18.66 -9.93 -2.66
C GLN A 307 19.30 -10.36 -3.98
N THR A 308 19.84 -11.57 -4.07
CA THR A 308 20.42 -12.11 -5.31
C THR A 308 19.39 -12.16 -6.45
N SER A 309 18.11 -12.36 -6.13
CA SER A 309 17.03 -12.32 -7.13
C SER A 309 16.74 -10.94 -7.69
N LEU A 310 17.27 -9.87 -7.08
CA LEU A 310 17.10 -8.47 -7.47
C LEU A 310 18.40 -7.80 -7.95
N GLU A 311 19.56 -8.39 -7.63
CA GLU A 311 20.87 -7.90 -8.06
C GLU A 311 20.95 -7.71 -9.59
N ASN A 312 21.39 -6.53 -10.02
CA ASN A 312 21.54 -6.15 -11.43
C ASN A 312 20.26 -6.24 -12.27
N ARG A 313 19.09 -6.19 -11.64
CA ARG A 313 17.79 -6.21 -12.33
C ARG A 313 17.10 -4.87 -12.21
N SER A 314 16.28 -4.55 -13.21
CA SER A 314 15.35 -3.44 -13.12
C SER A 314 14.04 -3.91 -12.51
N TYR A 315 13.46 -3.11 -11.62
CA TYR A 315 12.20 -3.45 -10.95
C TYR A 315 11.51 -2.21 -10.38
N THR A 316 10.26 -2.42 -9.99
CA THR A 316 9.47 -1.46 -9.23
C THR A 316 9.08 -2.10 -7.90
N LEU A 317 9.13 -1.33 -6.82
CA LEU A 317 8.78 -1.74 -5.47
C LEU A 317 7.80 -0.71 -4.90
N TRP A 318 6.65 -1.20 -4.44
CA TRP A 318 5.64 -0.42 -3.72
C TRP A 318 5.72 -0.77 -2.25
N ILE A 319 5.71 0.21 -1.37
CA ILE A 319 5.67 0.01 0.08
C ILE A 319 4.56 0.89 0.65
N ASP A 320 3.59 0.27 1.31
CA ASP A 320 2.47 0.96 1.95
C ASP A 320 2.48 0.73 3.47
N GLU A 321 2.38 1.79 4.26
CA GLU A 321 2.22 1.73 5.71
C GLU A 321 0.96 2.46 6.16
N TYR A 322 0.05 1.74 6.79
CA TYR A 322 -1.21 2.26 7.30
C TYR A 322 -1.19 2.35 8.82
N ARG A 323 -1.19 3.56 9.36
CA ARG A 323 -1.21 3.83 10.81
C ARG A 323 -1.95 5.13 11.12
N PRO A 324 -2.43 5.34 12.35
CA PRO A 324 -2.92 6.64 12.80
C PRO A 324 -1.88 7.73 12.58
N ARG A 325 -2.33 8.95 12.23
CA ARG A 325 -1.44 10.10 12.10
C ARG A 325 -0.69 10.31 13.42
N ASP A 326 0.60 10.62 13.30
CA ASP A 326 1.48 10.96 14.42
C ASP A 326 1.58 9.86 15.49
N ASP A 327 1.23 8.62 15.13
CA ASP A 327 1.13 7.48 16.04
C ASP A 327 0.18 7.74 17.25
N ASP A 328 -0.77 8.69 17.10
CA ASP A 328 -1.84 8.90 18.09
C ASP A 328 -3.01 7.94 17.78
N PRO A 329 -3.34 7.00 18.69
CA PRO A 329 -4.42 6.04 18.45
C PRO A 329 -5.81 6.67 18.24
N ASN A 330 -6.00 7.94 18.58
CA ASN A 330 -7.25 8.69 18.41
C ASN A 330 -7.31 9.48 17.09
N GLU A 331 -6.19 9.60 16.38
CA GLU A 331 -6.10 10.36 15.15
C GLU A 331 -6.60 9.60 13.92
N THR A 332 -6.79 10.34 12.84
CA THR A 332 -7.22 9.76 11.56
C THR A 332 -6.14 8.83 11.02
N ARG A 333 -6.54 7.66 10.52
CA ARG A 333 -5.61 6.74 9.85
C ARG A 333 -5.13 7.33 8.53
N VAL A 334 -3.82 7.30 8.33
CA VAL A 334 -3.14 7.74 7.11
C VAL A 334 -2.42 6.56 6.48
N GLN A 335 -2.15 6.67 5.19
CA GLN A 335 -1.31 5.75 4.42
C GLN A 335 -0.05 6.50 4.03
N TYR A 336 1.11 5.96 4.40
CA TYR A 336 2.40 6.37 3.87
C TYR A 336 2.70 5.42 2.70
N ASP A 337 2.91 5.99 1.51
CA ASP A 337 3.17 5.26 0.28
C ASP A 337 4.58 5.61 -0.19
N THR A 338 5.38 4.60 -0.49
CA THR A 338 6.73 4.73 -1.06
C THR A 338 6.82 3.93 -2.34
N ASP A 339 6.88 4.65 -3.46
CA ASP A 339 7.11 4.13 -4.80
C ASP A 339 8.61 4.13 -5.10
N VAL A 340 9.15 2.97 -5.46
CA VAL A 340 10.56 2.81 -5.84
C VAL A 340 10.64 2.27 -7.26
N THR A 341 11.47 2.88 -8.09
CA THR A 341 11.78 2.44 -9.45
C THR A 341 13.29 2.27 -9.56
N VAL A 342 13.75 1.08 -9.95
CA VAL A 342 15.17 0.73 -10.05
C VAL A 342 15.50 0.27 -11.46
N ASP A 343 16.62 0.76 -11.99
CA ASP A 343 17.14 0.44 -13.32
C ASP A 343 18.68 0.40 -13.27
N GLY A 344 19.22 -0.78 -12.97
CA GLY A 344 20.64 -0.97 -12.68
C GLY A 344 21.03 -0.23 -11.39
N ASP A 345 22.06 0.61 -11.48
CA ASP A 345 22.55 1.41 -10.35
C ASP A 345 21.73 2.69 -10.11
N ARG A 346 20.75 2.96 -10.98
CA ARG A 346 19.91 4.17 -10.90
C ARG A 346 18.59 3.85 -10.24
N TYR A 347 18.08 4.79 -9.45
CA TYR A 347 16.77 4.61 -8.84
C TYR A 347 16.03 5.93 -8.63
N PHE A 348 14.71 5.81 -8.51
CA PHE A 348 13.81 6.89 -8.15
C PHE A 348 12.90 6.43 -7.02
N VAL A 349 12.76 7.28 -5.99
CA VAL A 349 11.91 7.06 -4.83
C VAL A 349 10.93 8.22 -4.74
N ALA A 350 9.64 7.95 -4.59
CA ALA A 350 8.64 8.95 -4.26
C ALA A 350 7.89 8.55 -2.99
N GLU A 351 7.86 9.45 -2.02
CA GLU A 351 7.18 9.27 -0.74
C GLU A 351 5.95 10.17 -0.67
N ASN A 352 4.79 9.58 -0.45
CA ASN A 352 3.50 10.25 -0.36
C ASN A 352 2.81 9.93 0.97
N VAL A 353 1.99 10.86 1.45
CA VAL A 353 1.04 10.61 2.54
C VAL A 353 -0.37 10.86 2.06
N GLU A 354 -1.23 9.88 2.30
CA GLU A 354 -2.64 9.91 1.97
C GLU A 354 -3.48 9.93 3.24
N ALA A 355 -4.36 10.93 3.32
CA ALA A 355 -5.32 11.10 4.39
C ALA A 355 -6.71 11.41 3.79
N GLY A 356 -7.54 10.38 3.67
CA GLY A 356 -8.85 10.50 3.02
C GLY A 356 -8.73 10.86 1.55
N ARG A 357 -9.12 12.09 1.16
CA ARG A 357 -9.07 12.61 -0.22
C ARG A 357 -7.80 13.40 -0.53
N THR A 358 -6.92 13.58 0.45
CA THR A 358 -5.73 14.43 0.31
C THR A 358 -4.51 13.53 0.17
N GLN A 359 -3.81 13.63 -0.95
CA GLN A 359 -2.49 13.07 -1.15
C GLN A 359 -1.47 14.21 -1.16
N VAL A 360 -0.42 14.07 -0.36
CA VAL A 360 0.67 15.04 -0.30
C VAL A 360 1.98 14.30 -0.57
N ARG A 361 2.68 14.69 -1.64
CA ARG A 361 4.07 14.26 -1.84
C ARG A 361 4.93 14.91 -0.76
N LEU A 362 5.54 14.07 0.07
CA LEU A 362 6.50 14.50 1.08
C LEU A 362 7.84 14.80 0.41
N ARG A 363 8.28 13.87 -0.44
CA ARG A 363 9.64 13.84 -0.96
C ARG A 363 9.74 13.01 -2.23
N ALA A 364 10.71 13.34 -3.08
CA ALA A 364 11.18 12.49 -4.16
C ALA A 364 12.71 12.53 -4.24
N VAL A 365 13.30 11.39 -4.56
CA VAL A 365 14.75 11.20 -4.68
C VAL A 365 15.02 10.53 -6.01
N TYR A 366 15.96 11.06 -6.76
CA TYR A 366 16.52 10.42 -7.95
C TYR A 366 18.01 10.23 -7.73
N TYR A 367 18.50 9.01 -7.95
CA TYR A 367 19.92 8.70 -7.97
C TYR A 367 20.30 8.27 -9.38
N ASP A 368 21.26 8.97 -9.98
CA ASP A 368 21.68 8.76 -11.37
C ASP A 368 22.81 7.73 -11.52
N GLY A 369 23.26 7.14 -10.41
CA GLY A 369 24.43 6.25 -10.33
C GLY A 369 25.67 6.92 -9.73
N THR A 370 25.66 8.24 -9.57
CA THR A 370 26.74 9.04 -8.98
C THR A 370 26.23 10.00 -7.91
N ASP A 371 25.23 10.81 -8.23
CA ASP A 371 24.71 11.88 -7.37
C ASP A 371 23.23 11.67 -7.04
N TRP A 372 22.81 12.26 -5.92
CA TRP A 372 21.40 12.32 -5.54
C TRP A 372 20.80 13.66 -5.87
N TYR A 373 19.60 13.63 -6.44
CA TYR A 373 18.76 14.79 -6.65
C TYR A 373 17.53 14.62 -5.77
N VAL A 374 17.28 15.57 -4.89
CA VAL A 374 16.23 15.49 -3.88
C VAL A 374 15.26 16.64 -4.08
N ALA A 375 13.98 16.31 -4.26
CA ALA A 375 12.87 17.24 -4.28
C ALA A 375 12.04 17.08 -3.00
N GLU A 376 12.01 18.11 -2.17
CA GLU A 376 11.29 18.13 -0.88
C GLU A 376 10.28 19.27 -0.86
N ARG A 377 9.13 19.03 -0.22
CA ARG A 377 8.11 20.06 -0.07
C ARG A 377 8.30 20.79 1.26
N GLU A 378 8.66 22.08 1.20
CA GLU A 378 8.82 22.93 2.38
C GLU A 378 7.88 24.13 2.28
N ASN A 379 7.02 24.33 3.29
CA ASN A 379 6.03 25.42 3.33
C ASN A 379 5.17 25.52 2.05
N GLY A 380 4.79 24.37 1.48
CA GLY A 380 3.98 24.30 0.27
C GLY A 380 4.72 24.52 -1.05
N THR A 381 6.02 24.84 -1.00
CA THR A 381 6.89 25.02 -2.18
C THR A 381 7.82 23.82 -2.33
N GLU A 382 8.00 23.35 -3.55
CA GLU A 382 8.99 22.30 -3.83
C GLU A 382 10.38 22.92 -3.94
N ARG A 383 11.33 22.38 -3.18
CA ARG A 383 12.74 22.72 -3.25
C ARG A 383 13.51 21.52 -3.78
N VAL A 384 14.35 21.77 -4.77
CA VAL A 384 15.14 20.74 -5.40
C VAL A 384 16.61 21.05 -5.16
N ARG A 385 17.40 20.03 -4.81
CA ARG A 385 18.84 20.16 -4.57
C ARG A 385 19.59 18.91 -5.04
N ARG A 386 20.81 19.12 -5.50
CA ARG A 386 21.78 18.06 -5.80
C ARG A 386 22.67 17.81 -4.59
N ILE A 387 23.03 16.56 -4.36
CA ILE A 387 23.92 16.10 -3.30
C ILE A 387 24.96 15.21 -3.95
N GLY A 388 26.23 15.61 -3.85
CA GLY A 388 27.33 14.87 -4.45
C GLY A 388 27.52 13.49 -3.80
N GLY A 389 27.75 12.46 -4.61
CA GLY A 389 27.97 11.07 -4.20
C GLY A 389 29.08 10.85 -3.17
N ASN A 390 30.07 11.75 -3.17
CA ASN A 390 31.25 11.70 -2.30
C ASN A 390 31.07 12.41 -0.95
N THR A 391 29.94 13.09 -0.74
CA THR A 391 29.60 13.69 0.55
C THR A 391 29.31 12.55 1.51
N SER A 392 29.85 12.56 2.74
CA SER A 392 29.40 11.65 3.80
C SER A 392 27.88 11.69 3.78
N ALA A 393 27.27 10.56 3.38
CA ALA A 393 25.96 10.51 2.77
C ALA A 393 24.95 11.37 3.55
N PRO A 394 24.00 12.06 2.88
CA PRO A 394 22.86 12.59 3.62
C PRO A 394 22.26 11.43 4.44
N SER A 395 21.64 11.73 5.58
CA SER A 395 20.91 10.75 6.42
C SER A 395 19.69 10.11 5.71
N MET A 396 19.68 10.15 4.39
CA MET A 396 18.62 9.83 3.45
C MET A 396 19.02 8.62 2.58
N GLU A 397 19.70 7.65 3.17
CA GLU A 397 20.11 6.44 2.47
C GLU A 397 18.90 5.51 2.28
N PHE A 398 18.00 5.88 1.36
CA PHE A 398 17.13 4.90 0.73
C PHE A 398 17.96 4.20 -0.34
N ASP A 399 18.84 3.29 0.08
CA ASP A 399 19.50 2.35 -0.82
C ASP A 399 18.55 1.17 -1.05
N PRO A 400 18.01 0.99 -2.27
CA PRO A 400 17.13 -0.14 -2.56
C PRO A 400 17.77 -1.50 -2.23
N GLY A 401 19.08 -1.66 -2.43
CA GLY A 401 19.79 -2.90 -2.12
C GLY A 401 19.69 -3.27 -0.64
N LYS A 402 20.09 -2.34 0.24
CA LYS A 402 19.95 -2.49 1.71
C LYS A 402 18.48 -2.63 2.13
N ARG A 403 17.59 -1.86 1.49
CA ARG A 403 16.15 -1.89 1.80
C ARG A 403 15.55 -3.27 1.51
N ASN A 404 15.83 -3.85 0.35
CA ASN A 404 15.29 -5.16 -0.06
C ASN A 404 15.68 -6.26 0.92
N GLU A 405 16.96 -6.28 1.33
CA GLU A 405 17.45 -7.23 2.34
C GLU A 405 16.73 -6.98 3.69
N SER A 406 16.64 -5.71 4.12
CA SER A 406 16.00 -5.35 5.38
C SER A 406 14.51 -5.75 5.43
N LEU A 407 13.77 -5.66 4.31
CA LEU A 407 12.35 -6.02 4.28
C LEU A 407 12.13 -7.48 4.67
N VAL A 408 12.92 -8.39 4.10
CA VAL A 408 12.84 -9.82 4.42
C VAL A 408 13.40 -10.08 5.82
N GLY A 409 14.60 -9.59 6.11
CA GLY A 409 15.29 -9.80 7.37
C GLY A 409 14.56 -9.26 8.59
N GLN A 410 13.86 -8.13 8.46
CA GLN A 410 13.16 -7.49 9.58
C GLN A 410 11.74 -8.05 9.76
N TYR A 411 10.97 -8.14 8.69
CA TYR A 411 9.54 -8.43 8.79
C TYR A 411 9.21 -9.92 8.73
N LEU A 412 10.08 -10.77 8.17
CA LEU A 412 9.84 -12.22 8.16
C LEU A 412 10.52 -12.95 9.31
N ALA A 413 11.22 -12.23 10.20
CA ALA A 413 11.94 -12.76 11.37
C ALA A 413 11.03 -13.24 12.52
N THR A 414 10.14 -14.19 12.25
CA THR A 414 9.25 -14.74 13.30
C THR A 414 9.65 -16.15 13.69
N LEU A 415 9.40 -16.50 14.96
CA LEU A 415 9.69 -17.84 15.49
C LEU A 415 8.72 -18.91 14.98
N LYS A 416 7.50 -18.52 14.58
CA LYS A 416 6.44 -19.44 14.16
C LYS A 416 5.97 -19.06 12.78
N THR A 417 6.45 -19.80 11.79
CA THR A 417 6.02 -19.69 10.41
C THR A 417 5.33 -20.98 9.97
N ASN A 418 4.58 -20.92 8.87
CA ASN A 418 4.02 -22.09 8.22
C ASN A 418 3.84 -21.84 6.71
N VAL A 419 4.10 -22.86 5.89
CA VAL A 419 3.74 -22.81 4.46
C VAL A 419 2.31 -23.32 4.32
N THR A 420 1.41 -22.45 3.88
CA THR A 420 -0.03 -22.74 3.88
C THR A 420 -0.57 -23.20 2.52
N GLY A 421 0.23 -23.07 1.47
CA GLY A 421 -0.14 -23.45 0.12
C GLY A 421 0.76 -22.79 -0.92
N LYS A 422 0.38 -22.93 -2.18
CA LYS A 422 1.01 -22.24 -3.30
C LYS A 422 -0.01 -21.66 -4.26
N VAL A 423 0.41 -20.66 -5.00
CA VAL A 423 -0.35 -20.06 -6.10
C VAL A 423 0.51 -20.05 -7.36
N ARG A 424 -0.10 -20.36 -8.50
CA ARG A 424 0.54 -20.24 -9.82
C ARG A 424 0.17 -18.92 -10.47
N SER A 425 1.18 -18.29 -11.05
CA SER A 425 1.08 -16.99 -11.70
C SER A 425 1.97 -17.01 -12.95
N GLY A 426 1.35 -17.25 -14.11
CA GLY A 426 2.10 -17.49 -15.35
C GLY A 426 2.96 -18.74 -15.24
N THR A 427 4.28 -18.59 -15.43
CA THR A 427 5.26 -19.68 -15.28
C THR A 427 5.83 -19.80 -13.87
N ASN A 428 5.46 -18.89 -12.98
CA ASN A 428 6.02 -18.80 -11.64
C ASN A 428 5.07 -19.45 -10.62
N THR A 429 5.67 -20.14 -9.66
CA THR A 429 4.98 -20.69 -8.49
C THR A 429 5.43 -19.88 -7.29
N TYR A 430 4.47 -19.38 -6.52
CA TYR A 430 4.74 -18.70 -5.26
C TYR A 430 4.17 -19.52 -4.11
N TYR A 431 5.01 -19.83 -3.14
CA TYR A 431 4.66 -20.46 -1.88
C TYR A 431 4.18 -19.39 -0.91
N ARG A 432 2.99 -19.61 -0.35
CA ARG A 432 2.41 -18.71 0.64
C ARG A 432 2.91 -19.09 2.02
N ILE A 433 3.64 -18.18 2.64
CA ILE A 433 4.18 -18.34 3.99
C ILE A 433 3.41 -17.41 4.91
N GLU A 434 2.89 -17.96 5.99
CA GLU A 434 2.37 -17.18 7.10
C GLU A 434 3.34 -17.22 8.25
N GLY A 435 3.36 -16.17 9.06
CA GLY A 435 4.03 -16.22 10.34
C GLY A 435 3.35 -15.37 11.39
N GLU A 436 3.57 -15.76 12.64
CA GLU A 436 3.04 -15.12 13.82
C GLU A 436 4.14 -15.03 14.87
N THR A 437 3.93 -14.19 15.89
CA THR A 437 4.89 -13.91 16.98
C THR A 437 5.92 -12.86 16.61
N ARG A 438 6.19 -11.96 17.56
CA ARG A 438 6.99 -10.75 17.39
C ARG A 438 8.36 -11.05 16.74
N PRO A 439 8.69 -10.44 15.59
CA PRO A 439 10.06 -10.22 15.18
C PRO A 439 10.69 -9.18 16.09
N THR A 440 12.00 -9.30 16.31
CA THR A 440 12.80 -8.25 16.95
C THR A 440 12.91 -7.05 16.01
N ILE A 441 11.80 -6.34 15.77
CA ILE A 441 11.78 -5.11 14.98
C ILE A 441 12.40 -4.02 15.85
N GLY A 442 13.53 -3.46 15.41
CA GLY A 442 14.38 -2.48 16.10
C GLY A 442 13.72 -1.13 16.40
N SER A 443 12.61 -1.16 17.14
CA SER A 443 11.98 0.01 17.75
C SER A 443 11.90 -0.24 19.24
N ASP A 444 12.14 0.81 20.04
CA ASP A 444 12.10 0.79 21.50
C ASP A 444 10.71 0.41 22.06
N GLY A 445 9.69 0.34 21.20
CA GLY A 445 8.32 -0.05 21.54
C GLY A 445 8.09 -1.56 21.60
N LEU A 446 7.17 -1.98 22.47
CA LEU A 446 6.71 -3.36 22.52
C LEU A 446 5.72 -3.62 21.36
N VAL A 447 6.00 -4.62 20.53
CA VAL A 447 5.10 -5.06 19.44
C VAL A 447 4.26 -6.27 19.90
N ARG A 448 2.96 -6.28 19.59
CA ARG A 448 2.01 -7.35 19.87
C ARG A 448 1.20 -7.74 18.63
N ASP A 449 0.55 -8.91 18.71
CA ASP A 449 -0.35 -9.45 17.68
C ASP A 449 0.26 -9.45 16.27
N TYR A 450 1.58 -9.70 16.20
CA TYR A 450 2.30 -9.71 14.94
C TYR A 450 1.87 -10.87 14.06
N ARG A 451 1.54 -10.57 12.81
CA ARG A 451 1.20 -11.54 11.76
C ARG A 451 1.76 -11.06 10.44
N PHE A 452 2.25 -11.99 9.61
CA PHE A 452 2.55 -11.70 8.21
C PHE A 452 2.02 -12.78 7.27
N VAL A 453 1.85 -12.40 6.01
CA VAL A 453 1.64 -13.29 4.87
C VAL A 453 2.63 -12.85 3.78
N ALA A 454 3.43 -13.78 3.26
CA ALA A 454 4.40 -13.54 2.21
C ALA A 454 4.27 -14.55 1.07
N TYR A 455 4.62 -14.14 -0.15
CA TYR A 455 4.63 -14.97 -1.34
C TYR A 455 6.06 -15.10 -1.86
N VAL A 456 6.61 -16.31 -1.76
CA VAL A 456 8.02 -16.60 -2.06
C VAL A 456 8.10 -17.55 -3.24
N ASP A 457 8.87 -17.23 -4.26
CA ASP A 457 9.08 -18.14 -5.39
C ASP A 457 10.11 -19.25 -5.08
N LYS A 458 10.35 -20.11 -6.07
CA LYS A 458 11.30 -21.23 -5.92
C LYS A 458 12.77 -20.79 -5.78
N GLN A 459 13.10 -19.55 -6.13
CA GLN A 459 14.43 -18.98 -6.01
C GLN A 459 14.64 -18.25 -4.68
N GLY A 460 13.60 -18.11 -3.85
CA GLY A 460 13.68 -17.34 -2.60
C GLY A 460 13.34 -15.86 -2.79
N PHE A 461 12.80 -15.46 -3.94
CA PHE A 461 12.32 -14.10 -4.15
C PHE A 461 10.96 -13.89 -3.48
N VAL A 462 10.91 -12.98 -2.52
CA VAL A 462 9.68 -12.52 -1.88
C VAL A 462 9.02 -11.45 -2.75
N ALA A 463 8.00 -11.84 -3.51
CA ALA A 463 7.35 -10.95 -4.48
C ALA A 463 6.34 -9.99 -3.84
N ASP A 464 5.72 -10.41 -2.74
CA ASP A 464 4.67 -9.67 -2.06
C ASP A 464 4.63 -10.10 -0.58
N ALA A 465 4.43 -9.14 0.31
CA ALA A 465 4.16 -9.43 1.71
C ALA A 465 3.26 -8.38 2.36
N MET A 466 2.43 -8.83 3.28
CA MET A 466 1.58 -8.02 4.14
C MET A 466 1.86 -8.39 5.59
N VAL A 467 2.10 -7.38 6.40
CA VAL A 467 2.43 -7.47 7.82
C VAL A 467 1.40 -6.66 8.60
N THR A 468 0.95 -7.19 9.74
CA THR A 468 0.07 -6.47 10.67
C THR A 468 0.55 -6.66 12.08
N TYR A 469 0.52 -5.60 12.87
CA TYR A 469 0.89 -5.65 14.28
C TYR A 469 0.28 -4.50 15.09
N VAL A 470 0.42 -4.59 16.41
CA VAL A 470 0.09 -3.52 17.35
C VAL A 470 1.39 -3.02 17.96
N HIS A 471 1.71 -1.76 17.71
CA HIS A 471 2.78 -1.02 18.34
C HIS A 471 2.27 -0.39 19.64
N LEU A 472 2.94 -0.61 20.77
CA LEU A 472 2.56 0.02 22.04
C LEU A 472 3.35 1.33 22.20
N THR A 473 2.66 2.47 22.07
CA THR A 473 3.23 3.80 22.31
C THR A 473 2.88 4.30 23.72
N SER A 474 3.45 5.43 24.13
CA SER A 474 3.07 6.13 25.37
C SER A 474 1.59 6.51 25.41
N ASP A 475 1.02 6.83 24.25
CA ASP A 475 -0.34 7.35 24.10
C ASP A 475 -1.37 6.23 23.86
N GLY A 476 -0.90 5.01 23.58
CA GLY A 476 -1.71 3.80 23.57
C GLY A 476 -1.31 2.79 22.50
N PRO A 477 -2.11 1.73 22.32
CA PRO A 477 -1.86 0.74 21.28
C PRO A 477 -2.21 1.29 19.89
N VAL A 478 -1.19 1.40 19.04
CA VAL A 478 -1.30 1.80 17.63
C VAL A 478 -1.27 0.56 16.75
N ARG A 479 -2.26 0.42 15.86
CA ARG A 479 -2.30 -0.70 14.93
C ARG A 479 -1.69 -0.32 13.60
N VAL A 480 -0.67 -1.06 13.19
CA VAL A 480 0.08 -0.84 11.96
C VAL A 480 -0.22 -1.98 10.98
N GLN A 481 -0.34 -1.63 9.71
CA GLN A 481 -0.34 -2.56 8.59
C GLN A 481 0.69 -2.08 7.59
N PHE A 482 1.58 -2.96 7.19
CA PHE A 482 2.71 -2.68 6.32
C PHE A 482 2.69 -3.68 5.17
N GLU A 483 2.73 -3.20 3.93
CA GLU A 483 2.69 -4.02 2.73
C GLU A 483 3.87 -3.65 1.83
N TRP A 484 4.47 -4.63 1.17
CA TRP A 484 5.35 -4.35 0.05
C TRP A 484 5.13 -5.32 -1.10
N THR A 485 5.27 -4.82 -2.31
CA THR A 485 5.08 -5.61 -3.54
C THR A 485 6.13 -5.23 -4.57
N TYR A 486 6.73 -6.22 -5.20
CA TYR A 486 7.59 -6.03 -6.36
C TYR A 486 6.85 -6.26 -7.66
N GLY A 487 7.25 -5.56 -8.71
CA GLY A 487 6.74 -5.78 -10.06
C GLY A 487 7.67 -5.28 -11.14
N ARG A 488 7.28 -5.53 -12.40
CA ARG A 488 8.02 -5.10 -13.61
C ARG A 488 9.49 -5.49 -13.59
N LEU A 489 9.80 -6.67 -13.03
CA LEU A 489 11.14 -7.25 -13.04
C LEU A 489 11.65 -7.36 -14.47
N ASP A 490 12.84 -6.84 -14.74
CA ASP A 490 13.51 -6.76 -16.05
C ASP A 490 12.75 -5.95 -17.13
N GLU A 491 11.65 -5.29 -16.75
CA GLU A 491 10.80 -4.47 -17.64
C GLU A 491 10.76 -3.00 -17.22
N THR A 492 11.44 -2.67 -16.13
CA THR A 492 11.52 -1.31 -15.61
C THR A 492 12.61 -0.55 -16.33
N THR A 493 12.32 0.69 -16.67
CA THR A 493 13.26 1.63 -17.28
C THR A 493 13.10 2.94 -16.53
N LEU A 494 14.22 3.57 -16.16
CA LEU A 494 14.17 4.83 -15.44
C LEU A 494 14.56 5.99 -16.35
N THR A 495 13.70 6.99 -16.39
CA THR A 495 13.96 8.28 -17.04
C THR A 495 14.18 9.34 -15.96
N PRO A 496 15.22 10.19 -16.06
CA PRO A 496 15.42 11.27 -15.12
C PRO A 496 14.16 12.14 -14.99
N PRO A 497 13.80 12.58 -13.78
CA PRO A 497 12.72 13.53 -13.62
C PRO A 497 13.13 14.91 -14.16
N PRO A 498 12.20 15.71 -14.71
CA PRO A 498 12.54 17.01 -15.32
C PRO A 498 13.31 17.96 -14.40
N TRP A 499 12.99 17.95 -13.10
CA TRP A 499 13.66 18.79 -12.11
C TRP A 499 15.11 18.37 -11.81
N ALA A 500 15.52 17.14 -12.13
CA ALA A 500 16.92 16.74 -12.04
C ALA A 500 17.71 17.30 -13.22
N GLU A 501 17.15 17.24 -14.43
CA GLU A 501 17.76 17.80 -15.65
C GLU A 501 17.93 19.32 -15.57
N GLU A 502 16.98 20.03 -14.95
CA GLU A 502 17.05 21.48 -14.74
C GLU A 502 18.23 21.88 -13.84
N ILE A 503 18.55 21.09 -12.82
CA ILE A 503 19.69 21.36 -11.92
C ILE A 503 21.01 21.11 -12.62
N GLU A 504 21.15 20.00 -13.34
CA GLU A 504 22.36 19.73 -14.12
C GLU A 504 22.67 20.87 -15.10
N THR A 505 21.63 21.38 -15.77
CA THR A 505 21.77 22.50 -16.73
C THR A 505 22.18 23.81 -16.04
N ALA A 506 21.76 24.05 -14.80
CA ALA A 506 22.08 25.26 -14.05
C ALA A 506 23.53 25.25 -13.53
N ASP A 507 24.05 24.08 -13.14
CA ASP A 507 25.44 23.92 -12.68
C ASP A 507 26.46 24.01 -13.84
N ASP A 508 26.07 23.63 -15.06
CA ASP A 508 26.93 23.67 -16.27
C ASP A 508 26.97 25.04 -16.98
N ALA A 509 26.20 26.03 -16.51
CA ALA A 509 26.24 27.38 -17.06
C ALA A 509 27.56 28.08 -16.69
N PRO A 510 28.31 28.66 -17.65
CA PRO A 510 29.49 29.45 -17.33
C PRO A 510 29.11 30.68 -16.47
N PRO A 511 29.97 31.08 -15.52
CA PRO A 511 29.68 32.14 -14.55
C PRO A 511 29.45 33.52 -15.18
#